data_AF-A0A401U215-F1
#
_entry.id   AF-A0A401U215-F1
#
_cell.length_a   1.000
_cell.length_b   1.000
_cell.length_c   1.000
_cell.angle_alpha   90.00
_cell.angle_beta   90.00
_cell.angle_gamma   90.00
#
_symmetry.space_group_name_H-M   'P 1'
#
loop_
_entity.id
_entity.type
_entity.pdbx_description
1 polymer ?
#
loop_
_entity_poly.entity_id
_entity_poly.type
_entity_poly.pdbx_seq_one_letter_code
_entity_poly.pdbx_strand_id
1 'polypeptide(L)' 'LEKDKEAKAIMANAQKEEFKHFGMNLEFLLRRNEDWRTELQGILFTKGDIVKRAEAAEKKVD' A
#
# COMPACT_ATOMS: atom_id res chain seq x y z
N LEU A 1 -17.93 7.23 -11.15
CA LEU A 1 -16.80 7.86 -11.86
C LEU A 1 -17.11 9.34 -12.00
N GLU A 2 -16.21 10.21 -11.51
CA GLU A 2 -16.32 11.67 -11.69
C GLU A 2 -16.41 12.00 -13.19
N LYS A 3 -17.24 12.97 -13.57
CA LYS A 3 -17.47 13.35 -14.97
C LYS A 3 -16.92 14.73 -15.31
N ASP A 4 -16.79 15.62 -14.32
CA ASP A 4 -16.25 16.95 -14.51
C ASP A 4 -14.74 16.92 -14.83
N LYS A 5 -14.32 17.74 -15.81
CA LYS A 5 -12.94 17.73 -16.31
C LYS A 5 -11.98 18.45 -15.38
N GLU A 6 -12.43 19.53 -14.74
CA GLU A 6 -11.63 20.31 -13.81
C GLU A 6 -11.41 19.54 -12.51
N ALA A 7 -12.48 18.96 -11.96
CA ALA A 7 -12.41 18.09 -10.80
C ALA A 7 -11.43 16.92 -11.02
N LYS A 8 -11.47 16.27 -12.19
CA LYS A 8 -10.50 15.21 -12.55
C LYS A 8 -9.06 15.68 -12.52
N ALA A 9 -8.78 16.87 -13.06
CA ALA A 9 -7.43 17.42 -13.09
C ALA A 9 -6.92 17.72 -11.67
N ILE A 10 -7.78 18.30 -10.82
CA ILE A 10 -7.47 18.57 -9.41
C ILE A 10 -7.19 17.25 -8.67
N MET A 11 -8.07 16.25 -8.80
CA MET A 11 -7.91 14.94 -8.17
C MET A 11 -6.64 14.22 -8.64
N ALA A 12 -6.34 14.24 -9.94
CA ALA A 12 -5.13 13.62 -10.48
C ALA A 12 -3.85 14.30 -9.97
N ASN A 13 -3.88 15.63 -9.80
CA ASN A 13 -2.77 16.37 -9.20
C ASN A 13 -2.59 16.03 -7.72
N ALA A 14 -3.68 16.04 -6.94
CA ALA A 14 -3.66 15.73 -5.52
C ALA A 14 -3.21 14.28 -5.24
N GLN A 15 -3.67 13.32 -6.06
CA GLN A 15 -3.44 11.89 -5.83
C GLN A 15 -1.97 11.51 -5.69
N LYS A 16 -1.07 12.18 -6.44
CA LYS A 16 0.38 11.89 -6.35
C LYS A 16 0.95 12.24 -4.98
N GLU A 17 0.57 13.38 -4.44
CA GLU A 17 0.99 13.84 -3.12
C GLU A 17 0.40 12.94 -2.02
N GLU A 18 -0.86 12.51 -2.20
CA GLU A 18 -1.50 11.59 -1.26
C GLU A 18 -0.83 10.21 -1.20
N PHE A 19 -0.34 9.66 -2.33
CA PHE A 19 0.43 8.40 -2.30
C PHE A 19 1.74 8.54 -1.54
N LYS A 20 2.39 9.71 -1.60
CA LYS A 20 3.59 9.99 -0.79
C LYS A 20 3.24 10.02 0.70
N HIS A 21 2.18 10.73 1.08
CA HIS A 21 1.73 10.78 2.48
C HIS A 21 1.33 9.39 3.00
N PHE A 22 0.61 8.61 2.18
CA PHE A 22 0.27 7.23 2.50
C PHE A 22 1.52 6.38 2.74
N GLY A 23 2.50 6.44 1.83
CA GLY A 23 3.75 5.69 1.97
C GLY A 23 4.54 6.06 3.23
N MET A 24 4.60 7.35 3.57
CA MET A 24 5.26 7.82 4.80
C MET A 24 4.59 7.26 6.07
N ASN A 25 3.25 7.31 6.13
CA ASN A 25 2.50 6.79 7.26
C ASN A 25 2.61 5.26 7.36
N LEU A 26 2.53 4.56 6.23
CA LEU A 26 2.69 3.11 6.17
C LEU A 26 4.07 2.69 6.69
N GLU A 27 5.14 3.33 6.23
CA GLU A 27 6.51 3.06 6.69
C GLU A 27 6.66 3.27 8.20
N PHE A 28 6.08 4.34 8.75
CA PHE A 28 6.11 4.56 10.19
C PHE A 28 5.42 3.42 10.96
N LEU A 29 4.26 2.95 10.48
CA LEU A 29 3.55 1.82 11.09
C LEU A 29 4.36 0.52 10.99
N LEU A 30 4.96 0.24 9.83
CA LEU A 30 5.84 -0.92 9.63
C LEU A 30 7.10 -0.88 10.50
N ARG A 31 7.49 0.29 11.02
CA ARG A 31 8.56 0.40 12.02
C ARG A 31 8.15 0.06 13.43
N ARG A 32 6.86 0.08 13.73
CA ARG A 32 6.33 -0.14 15.08
C ARG A 32 5.59 -1.45 15.24
N ASN A 33 5.27 -2.12 14.14
CA ASN A 33 4.59 -3.41 14.15
C ASN A 33 5.40 -4.41 13.30
N GLU A 34 6.07 -5.33 13.98
CA GLU A 34 6.99 -6.30 13.36
C GLU A 34 6.25 -7.36 12.54
N ASP A 35 5.05 -7.75 12.97
CA ASP A 35 4.22 -8.73 12.25
C ASP A 35 3.74 -8.12 10.92
N TRP A 36 3.20 -6.89 10.97
CA TRP A 36 2.76 -6.18 9.76
C TRP A 36 3.91 -5.95 8.77
N ARG A 37 5.11 -5.68 9.29
CA ARG A 37 6.31 -5.56 8.46
C ARG A 37 6.61 -6.87 7.76
N THR A 38 6.59 -7.97 8.49
CA THR A 38 6.88 -9.31 7.96
C THR A 38 5.86 -9.72 6.90
N GLU A 39 4.58 -9.47 7.15
CA GLU A 39 3.50 -9.70 6.19
C GLU A 39 3.69 -8.86 4.92
N LEU A 40 3.82 -7.53 5.06
CA LEU A 40 3.88 -6.64 3.91
C LEU A 40 5.18 -6.78 3.11
N GLN A 41 6.29 -7.21 3.71
CA GLN A 41 7.49 -7.61 2.97
C GLN A 41 7.27 -8.83 2.07
N GLY A 42 6.35 -9.73 2.43
CA GLY A 42 5.97 -10.87 1.59
C GLY A 42 5.08 -10.50 0.40
N ILE A 43 4.44 -9.32 0.44
CA ILE A 43 3.47 -8.85 -0.56
C ILE A 43 4.07 -7.79 -1.47
N LEU A 44 4.63 -6.72 -0.89
CA LEU A 44 5.07 -5.53 -1.61
C LEU A 44 6.29 -5.82 -2.49
N PHE A 45 6.32 -5.17 -3.67
CA PHE A 45 7.41 -5.29 -4.67
C PHE A 45 7.68 -6.73 -5.15
N THR A 46 6.72 -7.64 -4.99
CA THR A 46 6.80 -9.00 -5.50
C THR A 46 6.10 -9.17 -6.84
N LYS A 47 6.32 -10.31 -7.49
CA LYS A 47 5.61 -10.73 -8.71
C LYS A 47 4.71 -11.93 -8.42
N GLY A 48 3.65 -12.05 -9.20
CA GLY A 48 2.71 -13.17 -9.17
C GLY A 48 1.41 -12.81 -8.48
N ASP A 49 0.70 -13.84 -8.02
CA ASP A 49 -0.59 -13.71 -7.35
C ASP A 49 -0.44 -13.07 -5.97
N ILE A 50 -1.08 -11.91 -5.77
CA ILE A 50 -0.99 -11.13 -4.53
C ILE A 50 -1.63 -11.88 -3.35
N VAL A 51 -2.74 -12.61 -3.56
CA VAL A 51 -3.45 -13.34 -2.50
C VAL A 51 -2.58 -14.48 -1.99
N LYS A 52 -2.00 -15.28 -2.90
CA LYS A 52 -1.08 -16.37 -2.52
C LYS A 52 0.16 -15.86 -1.78
N ARG A 53 0.65 -14.68 -2.15
CA ARG A 53 1.78 -14.03 -1.47
C ARG A 53 1.40 -13.58 -0.06
N ALA A 54 0.22 -13.00 0.10
CA ALA A 54 -0.31 -12.58 1.40
C ALA A 54 -0.50 -13.78 2.33
N GLU A 55 -1.20 -14.84 1.89
CA GLU A 55 -1.40 -16.06 2.68
C GLU A 55 -0.08 -16.72 3.10
N ALA A 56 0.95 -16.68 2.24
CA ALA A 56 2.27 -17.22 2.55
C ALA A 56 3.07 -16.34 3.52
N ALA A 57 2.76 -15.05 3.61
CA ALA A 57 3.40 -14.11 4.52
C ALA A 57 2.73 -14.12 5.91
N GLU A 58 1.40 -14.21 5.95
CA GLU A 58 0.57 -14.39 7.16
C GLU A 58 1.00 -15.63 7.96
N LYS A 59 1.22 -16.77 7.29
CA LYS A 59 1.74 -18.01 7.91
C LYS A 59 3.11 -17.90 8.59
N LYS A 60 3.83 -16.79 8.43
CA LYS A 60 5.13 -16.57 9.09
C LYS A 60 5.00 -15.81 10.41
N VAL A 61 3.85 -15.20 10.66
CA VAL A 61 3.57 -14.38 11.84
C VAL A 61 2.51 -15.01 12.74
N ASP A 62 1.67 -15.91 12.21
CA ASP A 62 0.84 -16.86 12.98
C ASP A 62 1.70 -17.93 13.70
#